data_AF-A0A662A1X3-F1
#
_entry.id   AF-A0A662A1X3-F1
#
_cell.length_a   1.000
_cell.length_b   1.000
_cell.length_c   1.000
_cell.angle_alpha   90.00
_cell.angle_beta   90.00
_cell.angle_gamma   90.00
#
_symmetry.space_group_name_H-M   'P 1'
#
loop_
_entity.id
_entity.type
_entity.pdbx_description
1 polymer ?
#
loop_
_entity_poly.entity_id
_entity_poly.type
_entity_poly.pdbx_seq_one_letter_code
_entity_poly.pdbx_strand_id
1 'polypeptide(L)'
;METTKKHLSIKVIYWVTNITFWIFVLAAILGFILAGAFMLKIFDKTQLHVGIPVAINILEQGTLELNNSISSVEFVEMYGKIHFIDTDPEIGQVYSLFILAILSIFFYIFFTFRKFINNVYKGVYFEMKNISLLKRISYALVGVWGFTVLYAYFQYFYLLKNVEFSSIEITSDVQTYPVIVLVALFIWVLSHIFMKGCELQEETNYTI
;
A
#
# COMPACT_ATOMS: atom_id res chain seq x y z
N MET A 1 4.40 -27.31 -35.19
CA MET A 1 3.98 -26.34 -34.16
C MET A 1 4.49 -24.98 -34.57
N GLU A 2 3.64 -24.15 -35.17
CA GLU A 2 4.02 -22.77 -35.47
C GLU A 2 4.26 -22.03 -34.16
N THR A 3 5.48 -21.52 -33.97
CA THR A 3 5.80 -20.64 -32.86
C THR A 3 5.24 -19.27 -33.19
N THR A 4 3.96 -19.05 -32.89
CA THR A 4 3.34 -17.73 -32.98
C THR A 4 4.19 -16.74 -32.19
N LYS A 5 4.82 -15.82 -32.94
CA LYS A 5 5.80 -14.86 -32.43
C LYS A 5 5.09 -13.98 -31.41
N LYS A 6 5.35 -14.18 -30.11
CA LYS A 6 4.69 -13.43 -29.03
C LYS A 6 4.81 -11.93 -29.27
N HIS A 7 3.69 -11.22 -29.14
CA HIS A 7 3.62 -9.78 -29.33
C HIS A 7 4.63 -9.05 -28.41
N LEU A 8 5.28 -8.01 -28.92
CA LEU A 8 6.34 -7.29 -28.20
C LEU A 8 5.86 -6.78 -26.84
N SER A 9 4.62 -6.26 -26.77
CA SER A 9 4.04 -5.76 -25.52
C SER A 9 4.01 -6.80 -24.41
N ILE A 10 3.64 -8.05 -24.71
CA ILE A 10 3.57 -9.14 -23.73
C ILE A 10 4.98 -9.48 -23.20
N LYS A 11 5.99 -9.45 -24.07
CA LYS A 11 7.39 -9.67 -23.68
C LYS A 11 7.88 -8.56 -22.74
N VAL A 12 7.57 -7.30 -23.07
CA VAL A 12 7.95 -6.14 -22.24
C VAL A 12 7.26 -6.21 -20.88
N ILE A 13 5.94 -6.44 -20.83
CA ILE A 13 5.19 -6.56 -19.57
C ILE A 13 5.76 -7.69 -18.71
N TYR A 14 6.07 -8.84 -19.29
CA TYR A 14 6.69 -9.97 -18.59
C TYR A 14 8.06 -9.60 -17.99
N TRP A 15 8.92 -8.94 -18.77
CA TRP A 15 10.26 -8.57 -18.32
C TRP A 15 10.20 -7.52 -17.20
N VAL A 16 9.42 -6.45 -17.39
CA VAL A 16 9.19 -5.41 -16.38
C VAL A 16 8.64 -6.01 -15.10
N THR A 17 7.62 -6.87 -15.19
CA THR A 17 7.02 -7.52 -14.01
C THR A 17 8.04 -8.35 -13.24
N ASN A 18 8.90 -9.10 -13.92
CA ASN A 18 9.92 -9.92 -13.26
C ASN A 18 11.00 -9.07 -12.60
N ILE A 19 11.45 -7.99 -13.24
CA ILE A 19 12.45 -7.09 -12.65
C ILE A 19 11.89 -6.39 -11.42
N THR A 20 10.71 -5.78 -11.55
CA THR A 20 10.05 -5.12 -10.43
C THR A 20 9.81 -6.08 -9.28
N PHE A 21 9.42 -7.32 -9.56
CA PHE A 21 9.26 -8.35 -8.53
C PHE A 21 10.57 -8.62 -7.78
N TRP A 22 11.70 -8.82 -8.48
CA TRP A 22 12.96 -9.12 -7.82
C TRP A 22 13.54 -7.94 -7.05
N ILE A 23 13.37 -6.71 -7.55
CA ILE A 23 13.69 -5.49 -6.82
C ILE A 23 12.86 -5.42 -5.53
N PHE A 24 11.55 -5.71 -5.63
CA PHE A 24 10.67 -5.76 -4.47
C PHE A 24 11.11 -6.85 -3.48
N VAL A 25 11.47 -8.05 -3.94
CA VAL A 25 11.97 -9.13 -3.06
C VAL A 25 13.23 -8.69 -2.31
N LEU A 26 14.19 -8.04 -2.99
CA LEU A 26 15.39 -7.52 -2.35
C LEU A 26 15.05 -6.50 -1.26
N ALA A 27 14.19 -5.53 -1.58
CA ALA A 27 13.72 -4.52 -0.62
C ALA A 27 12.95 -5.15 0.55
N ALA A 28 12.11 -6.15 0.28
CA ALA A 28 11.37 -6.86 1.30
C ALA A 28 12.31 -7.61 2.26
N ILE A 29 13.34 -8.31 1.75
CA ILE A 29 14.35 -8.97 2.59
C ILE A 29 15.03 -7.98 3.53
N LEU A 30 15.45 -6.81 3.01
CA LEU A 30 16.03 -5.75 3.85
C LEU A 30 15.03 -5.26 4.90
N GLY A 31 13.75 -5.09 4.52
CA GLY A 31 12.68 -4.73 5.45
C GLY A 31 12.43 -5.78 6.54
N PHE A 32 12.46 -7.08 6.19
CA PHE A 32 12.34 -8.19 7.14
C PHE A 32 13.52 -8.21 8.13
N ILE A 33 14.75 -8.02 7.64
CA ILE A 33 15.96 -7.94 8.48
C ILE A 33 15.84 -6.75 9.44
N LEU A 34 15.46 -5.58 8.94
CA LEU A 34 15.31 -4.37 9.75
C LEU A 34 14.23 -4.56 10.84
N ALA A 35 13.05 -5.06 10.46
CA ALA A 35 11.96 -5.35 11.41
C ALA A 35 12.36 -6.41 12.45
N GLY A 36 13.11 -7.44 12.03
CA GLY A 36 13.66 -8.44 12.95
C GLY A 36 14.67 -7.86 13.94
N ALA A 37 15.53 -6.94 13.48
CA ALA A 37 16.49 -6.27 14.35
C ALA A 37 15.83 -5.38 15.40
N PHE A 38 14.75 -4.69 15.03
CA PHE A 38 13.90 -3.96 15.98
C PHE A 38 13.21 -4.90 16.98
N MET A 39 12.69 -6.05 16.52
CA MET A 39 12.09 -7.04 17.42
C MET A 39 13.08 -7.57 18.46
N LEU A 40 14.33 -7.80 18.06
CA LEU A 40 15.41 -8.28 18.92
C LEU A 40 16.07 -7.18 19.77
N LYS A 41 15.57 -5.93 19.73
CA LYS A 41 16.13 -4.78 20.45
C LYS A 41 17.63 -4.57 20.17
N ILE A 42 18.05 -4.81 18.93
CA ILE A 42 19.47 -4.64 18.53
C ILE A 42 19.82 -3.14 18.45
N PHE A 43 18.84 -2.28 18.22
CA PHE A 43 19.03 -0.85 18.11
C PHE A 43 18.40 -0.10 19.29
N ASP A 44 19.23 0.49 20.14
CA ASP A 44 18.79 1.18 21.36
C ASP A 44 18.49 2.68 21.16
N LYS A 45 18.81 3.25 19.99
CA LYS A 45 18.71 4.70 19.71
C LYS A 45 18.26 5.01 18.30
N THR A 46 17.16 4.39 17.89
CA THR A 46 16.62 4.66 16.55
C THR A 46 15.76 5.91 16.54
N GLN A 47 15.82 6.60 15.41
CA GLN A 47 15.00 7.77 15.14
C GLN A 47 13.83 7.36 14.25
N LEU A 48 12.68 7.08 14.87
CA LEU A 48 11.50 6.66 14.13
C LEU A 48 10.74 7.89 13.65
N HIS A 49 10.43 7.92 12.36
CA HIS A 49 9.59 8.94 11.75
C HIS A 49 8.25 8.33 11.37
N VAL A 50 7.19 8.79 12.01
CA VAL A 50 5.85 8.22 11.87
C VAL A 50 4.92 9.26 11.28
N GLY A 51 4.31 8.98 10.13
CA GLY A 51 3.28 9.83 9.54
C GLY A 51 2.04 9.89 10.42
N ILE A 52 1.45 11.08 10.53
CA ILE A 52 0.27 11.35 11.34
C ILE A 52 -0.98 11.14 10.49
N PRO A 53 -1.95 10.31 10.93
CA PRO A 53 -3.14 9.97 10.15
C PRO A 53 -4.28 11.00 10.23
N VAL A 54 -4.09 12.12 10.93
CA VAL A 54 -5.09 13.18 11.14
C VAL A 54 -4.47 14.53 10.85
N ALA A 55 -5.34 15.50 10.59
CA ALA A 55 -4.92 16.90 10.42
C ALA A 55 -4.55 17.51 11.78
N ILE A 56 -3.63 18.46 11.74
CA ILE A 56 -3.14 19.19 12.89
C ILE A 56 -3.34 20.68 12.66
N ASN A 57 -3.90 21.38 13.65
CA ASN A 57 -3.98 22.83 13.66
C ASN A 57 -2.88 23.39 14.58
N ILE A 58 -2.24 24.46 14.15
CA ILE A 58 -1.29 25.20 15.01
C ILE A 58 -2.03 26.39 15.59
N LEU A 59 -2.06 26.49 16.92
CA LEU A 59 -2.81 27.53 17.64
C LEU A 59 -2.11 28.91 17.55
N GLU A 60 -0.85 28.93 17.15
CA GLU A 60 -0.07 30.16 16.96
C GLU A 60 -0.44 30.84 15.63
N GLN A 61 -0.78 32.13 15.70
CA GLN A 61 -1.00 32.98 14.52
C GLN A 61 0.31 33.59 14.04
N GLY A 62 0.56 33.48 12.74
CA GLY A 62 1.64 34.17 12.03
C GLY A 62 1.18 35.49 11.42
N THR A 63 2.13 36.24 10.88
CA THR A 63 1.84 37.45 10.10
C THR A 63 2.41 37.32 8.69
N LEU A 64 1.60 37.66 7.70
CA LEU A 64 1.99 37.79 6.31
C LEU A 64 2.16 39.28 5.99
N GLU A 65 3.39 39.69 5.73
CA GLU A 65 3.70 41.04 5.28
C GLU A 65 3.81 41.08 3.75
N LEU A 66 2.93 41.84 3.11
CA LEU A 66 2.86 41.94 1.65
C LEU A 66 2.57 43.39 1.27
N ASN A 67 3.49 44.03 0.55
CA ASN A 67 3.36 45.42 0.08
C ASN A 67 2.92 46.41 1.19
N ASN A 68 3.59 46.38 2.35
CA ASN A 68 3.28 47.18 3.54
C ASN A 68 1.92 46.90 4.19
N SER A 69 1.20 45.85 3.77
CA SER A 69 0.01 45.35 4.46
C SER A 69 0.39 44.13 5.31
N ILE A 70 -0.10 44.10 6.55
CA ILE A 70 0.08 42.99 7.48
C ILE A 70 -1.25 42.26 7.59
N SER A 71 -1.27 40.98 7.25
CA SER A 71 -2.44 40.09 7.41
C SER A 71 -2.11 38.98 8.41
N SER A 72 -3.02 38.68 9.34
CA SER A 72 -2.87 37.52 10.22
C SER A 72 -3.11 36.24 9.43
N VAL A 73 -2.28 35.23 9.64
CA VAL A 73 -2.39 33.92 8.99
C VAL A 73 -2.28 32.83 10.05
N GLU A 74 -3.00 31.74 9.86
CA GLU A 74 -2.96 30.56 10.72
C GLU A 74 -2.76 29.30 9.87
N PHE A 75 -2.16 28.27 10.48
CA PHE A 75 -2.03 26.98 9.84
C PHE A 75 -3.24 26.11 10.17
N VAL A 76 -4.06 25.88 9.15
CA VAL A 76 -5.26 25.02 9.23
C VAL A 76 -4.99 23.71 8.50
N GLU A 77 -5.30 22.59 9.15
CA GLU A 77 -5.25 21.24 8.57
C GLU A 77 -3.88 20.82 8.02
N MET A 78 -2.82 20.94 8.82
CA MET A 78 -1.50 20.45 8.45
C MET A 78 -1.37 18.93 8.60
N TYR A 79 -0.66 18.30 7.67
CA TYR A 79 -0.27 16.90 7.75
C TYR A 79 1.23 16.78 7.96
N GLY A 80 1.63 15.97 8.94
CA GLY A 80 2.99 15.92 9.41
C GLY A 80 3.49 14.53 9.75
N LYS A 81 4.71 14.49 10.28
CA LYS A 81 5.32 13.30 10.86
C LYS A 81 5.74 13.61 12.29
N ILE A 82 5.53 12.67 13.20
CA ILE A 82 6.15 12.67 14.51
C ILE A 82 7.54 12.08 14.37
N HIS A 83 8.53 12.80 14.88
CA HIS A 83 9.90 12.31 15.01
C HIS A 83 10.13 11.88 16.46
N PHE A 84 10.29 10.58 16.66
CA PHE A 84 10.68 10.01 17.95
C PHE A 84 12.20 10.12 18.11
N ILE A 85 12.63 10.93 19.06
CA ILE A 85 14.03 11.04 19.48
C ILE A 85 14.28 9.95 20.50
N ASP A 86 15.31 9.12 20.28
CA ASP A 86 15.64 7.95 21.12
C ASP A 86 14.42 7.06 21.38
N THR A 87 13.85 6.56 20.28
CA THR A 87 12.59 5.77 20.29
C THR A 87 12.68 4.61 21.27
N ASP A 88 11.71 4.51 22.18
CA ASP A 88 11.59 3.36 23.09
C ASP A 88 11.54 2.05 22.28
N PRO A 89 12.36 1.04 22.63
CA PRO A 89 12.35 -0.26 21.96
C PRO A 89 10.96 -0.88 21.81
N GLU A 90 10.05 -0.68 22.78
CA GLU A 90 8.68 -1.21 22.71
C GLU A 90 7.89 -0.62 21.54
N ILE A 91 8.03 0.69 21.30
CA ILE A 91 7.42 1.37 20.14
C ILE A 91 8.00 0.76 18.85
N GLY A 92 9.32 0.59 18.79
CA GLY A 92 9.99 -0.03 17.64
C GLY A 92 9.48 -1.45 17.34
N GLN A 93 9.24 -2.27 18.37
CA GLN A 93 8.70 -3.63 18.23
C GLN A 93 7.28 -3.63 17.65
N VAL A 94 6.41 -2.75 18.13
CA VAL A 94 5.04 -2.64 17.64
C VAL A 94 5.01 -2.20 16.17
N TYR A 95 5.78 -1.17 15.80
CA TYR A 95 5.89 -0.74 14.40
C TYR A 95 6.49 -1.81 13.50
N SER A 96 7.40 -2.63 14.01
CA SER A 96 7.98 -3.75 13.27
C SER A 96 6.92 -4.80 12.92
N LEU A 97 5.97 -5.07 13.81
CA LEU A 97 4.85 -5.97 13.50
C LEU A 97 4.02 -5.43 12.32
N PHE A 98 3.73 -4.13 12.30
CA PHE A 98 3.01 -3.50 11.18
C PHE A 98 3.82 -3.57 9.88
N ILE A 99 5.13 -3.33 9.93
CA ILE A 99 6.04 -3.45 8.77
C ILE A 99 6.02 -4.89 8.22
N LEU A 100 6.13 -5.90 9.08
CA LEU A 100 6.09 -7.31 8.68
C LEU A 100 4.75 -7.69 8.05
N ALA A 101 3.65 -7.24 8.65
CA ALA A 101 2.30 -7.50 8.15
C ALA A 101 2.11 -6.88 6.75
N ILE A 102 2.46 -5.61 6.57
CA ILE A 102 2.27 -4.92 5.28
C ILE A 102 3.20 -5.48 4.19
N LEU A 103 4.46 -5.78 4.52
CA LEU A 103 5.40 -6.43 3.59
C LEU A 103 4.88 -7.80 3.13
N SER A 104 4.28 -8.57 4.03
CA SER A 104 3.70 -9.88 3.71
C SER A 104 2.51 -9.76 2.75
N ILE A 105 1.64 -8.77 2.98
CA ILE A 105 0.49 -8.49 2.08
C ILE A 105 1.00 -8.06 0.70
N PHE A 106 1.95 -7.14 0.62
CA PHE A 106 2.51 -6.71 -0.66
C PHE A 106 3.23 -7.85 -1.38
N PHE A 107 4.00 -8.67 -0.66
CA PHE A 107 4.63 -9.85 -1.25
C PHE A 107 3.61 -10.80 -1.88
N TYR A 108 2.49 -11.06 -1.18
CA TYR A 108 1.39 -11.86 -1.73
C TYR A 108 0.82 -11.27 -3.02
N ILE A 109 0.59 -9.95 -3.06
CA ILE A 109 0.09 -9.23 -4.25
C ILE A 109 1.07 -9.36 -5.41
N PHE A 110 2.33 -8.99 -5.20
CA PHE A 110 3.38 -9.03 -6.23
C PHE A 110 3.62 -10.45 -6.75
N PHE A 111 3.62 -11.44 -5.85
CA PHE A 111 3.73 -12.85 -6.22
C PHE A 111 2.56 -13.33 -7.08
N THR A 112 1.33 -12.98 -6.69
CA THR A 112 0.11 -13.35 -7.43
C THR A 112 0.08 -12.66 -8.79
N PHE A 113 0.44 -11.37 -8.86
CA PHE A 113 0.55 -10.62 -10.10
C PHE A 113 1.62 -11.19 -11.04
N ARG A 114 2.80 -11.52 -10.51
CA ARG A 114 3.85 -12.19 -11.28
C ARG A 114 3.37 -13.52 -11.85
N LYS A 115 2.64 -14.32 -11.06
CA LYS A 115 2.06 -15.59 -11.52
C LYS A 115 1.07 -15.37 -12.66
N PHE A 116 0.21 -14.35 -12.55
CA PHE A 116 -0.73 -13.97 -13.60
C PHE A 116 0.00 -13.60 -14.91
N ILE A 117 1.01 -12.72 -14.84
CA ILE A 117 1.78 -12.32 -16.02
C ILE A 117 2.59 -13.48 -16.63
N ASN A 118 3.12 -14.38 -15.80
CA ASN A 118 3.81 -15.57 -16.29
C ASN A 118 2.87 -16.50 -17.08
N ASN A 119 1.62 -16.64 -16.65
CA ASN A 119 0.61 -17.41 -17.38
C ASN A 119 0.23 -16.74 -18.70
N VAL A 120 0.00 -15.43 -18.69
CA VAL A 120 -0.22 -14.61 -19.90
C VAL A 120 0.94 -14.80 -20.88
N TYR A 121 2.19 -14.72 -20.40
CA TYR A 121 3.36 -14.95 -21.25
C TYR A 121 3.40 -16.37 -21.84
N LYS A 122 2.90 -17.39 -21.14
CA LYS A 122 2.83 -18.78 -21.63
C LYS A 122 1.68 -19.03 -22.61
N GLY A 123 0.82 -18.04 -22.88
CA GLY A 123 -0.35 -18.20 -23.74
C GLY A 123 -1.63 -18.57 -23.00
N VAL A 124 -1.59 -18.66 -21.67
CA VAL A 124 -2.73 -19.00 -20.81
C VAL A 124 -3.47 -17.71 -20.45
N TYR A 125 -4.19 -17.14 -21.42
CA TYR A 125 -4.88 -15.85 -21.26
C TYR A 125 -6.26 -16.02 -20.61
N PHE A 126 -7.13 -16.80 -21.26
CA PHE A 126 -8.53 -17.00 -20.88
C PHE A 126 -8.75 -18.38 -20.26
N GLU A 127 -8.09 -18.63 -19.14
CA GLU A 127 -8.42 -19.79 -18.30
C GLU A 127 -8.97 -19.28 -16.97
N MET A 128 -10.04 -19.92 -16.48
CA MET A 128 -10.64 -19.62 -15.17
C MET A 128 -9.60 -19.58 -14.04
N LYS A 129 -8.63 -20.50 -14.07
CA LYS A 129 -7.52 -20.55 -13.11
C LYS A 129 -6.68 -19.27 -13.13
N ASN A 130 -6.40 -18.72 -14.31
CA ASN A 130 -5.60 -17.51 -14.44
C ASN A 130 -6.41 -16.25 -14.06
N ILE A 131 -7.67 -16.17 -14.50
CA ILE A 131 -8.57 -15.06 -14.17
C ILE A 131 -8.82 -14.99 -12.65
N SER A 132 -8.86 -16.13 -11.97
CA SER A 132 -8.97 -16.19 -10.50
C SER A 132 -7.82 -15.48 -9.77
N LEU A 133 -6.64 -15.32 -10.40
CA LEU A 133 -5.53 -14.58 -9.82
C LEU A 133 -5.84 -13.08 -9.73
N LEU A 134 -6.55 -12.51 -10.72
CA LEU A 134 -7.01 -11.11 -10.67
C LEU A 134 -7.99 -10.89 -9.51
N LYS A 135 -8.89 -11.84 -9.26
CA LYS A 135 -9.79 -11.80 -8.08
C LYS A 135 -9.01 -11.76 -6.77
N ARG A 136 -8.00 -12.63 -6.64
CA ARG A 136 -7.15 -12.68 -5.44
C ARG A 136 -6.40 -11.36 -5.23
N ILE A 137 -5.90 -10.75 -6.30
CA ILE A 137 -5.25 -9.43 -6.23
C ILE A 137 -6.25 -8.36 -5.76
N SER A 138 -7.46 -8.35 -6.30
CA SER A 138 -8.51 -7.42 -5.84
C SER A 138 -8.81 -7.60 -4.34
N TYR A 139 -9.04 -8.83 -3.87
CA TYR A 139 -9.31 -9.08 -2.45
C TYR A 139 -8.13 -8.69 -1.56
N ALA A 140 -6.90 -8.94 -2.01
CA ALA A 140 -5.71 -8.50 -1.29
C ALA A 140 -5.60 -6.97 -1.22
N LEU A 141 -5.98 -6.23 -2.27
CA LEU A 141 -6.01 -4.77 -2.26
C LEU A 141 -7.08 -4.21 -1.30
N VAL A 142 -8.26 -4.85 -1.22
CA VAL A 142 -9.24 -4.52 -0.17
C VAL A 142 -8.65 -4.78 1.22
N GLY A 143 -7.89 -5.87 1.37
CA GLY A 143 -7.12 -6.15 2.59
C GLY A 143 -6.08 -5.07 2.92
N VAL A 144 -5.35 -4.55 1.92
CA VAL A 144 -4.43 -3.41 2.10
C VAL A 144 -5.18 -2.18 2.59
N TRP A 145 -6.32 -1.84 1.97
CA TRP A 145 -7.12 -0.71 2.42
C TRP A 145 -7.60 -0.90 3.87
N GLY A 146 -8.15 -2.07 4.20
CA GLY A 146 -8.57 -2.38 5.57
C GLY A 146 -7.42 -2.28 6.57
N PHE A 147 -6.23 -2.74 6.19
CA PHE A 147 -5.01 -2.57 6.97
C PHE A 147 -4.63 -1.09 7.15
N THR A 148 -4.72 -0.25 6.12
CA THR A 148 -4.42 1.18 6.24
C THR A 148 -5.38 1.90 7.18
N VAL A 149 -6.67 1.55 7.15
CA VAL A 149 -7.68 2.09 8.07
C VAL A 149 -7.34 1.66 9.50
N LEU A 150 -7.09 0.36 9.72
CA LEU A 150 -6.71 -0.18 11.03
C LEU A 150 -5.45 0.50 11.57
N TYR A 151 -4.43 0.67 10.73
CA TYR A 151 -3.17 1.32 11.09
C TYR A 151 -3.37 2.80 11.46
N ALA A 152 -4.21 3.53 10.71
CA ALA A 152 -4.52 4.93 11.00
C ALA A 152 -5.23 5.09 12.36
N TYR A 153 -6.23 4.26 12.65
CA TYR A 153 -6.87 4.25 13.96
C TYR A 153 -5.93 3.82 15.08
N PHE A 154 -5.09 2.80 14.84
CA PHE A 154 -4.06 2.41 15.79
C PHE A 154 -3.15 3.60 16.12
N GLN A 155 -2.62 4.30 15.13
CA GLN A 155 -1.78 5.48 15.35
C GLN A 155 -2.50 6.58 16.12
N TYR A 156 -3.77 6.84 15.81
CA TYR A 156 -4.57 7.84 16.52
C TYR A 156 -4.72 7.50 18.01
N PHE A 157 -5.13 6.26 18.34
CA PHE A 157 -5.36 5.86 19.74
C PHE A 157 -4.08 5.57 20.52
N TYR A 158 -3.08 4.97 19.89
CA TYR A 158 -1.84 4.54 20.55
C TYR A 158 -0.84 5.68 20.68
N LEU A 159 -0.70 6.55 19.66
CA LEU A 159 0.23 7.68 19.72
C LEU A 159 -0.50 8.98 20.03
N LEU A 160 -1.38 9.44 19.14
CA LEU A 160 -1.82 10.84 19.17
C LEU A 160 -2.59 11.23 20.41
N LYS A 161 -3.39 10.31 20.98
CA LYS A 161 -4.07 10.56 22.26
C LYS A 161 -3.13 10.66 23.46
N ASN A 162 -1.90 10.16 23.35
CA ASN A 162 -0.90 10.14 24.42
C ASN A 162 0.21 11.17 24.21
N VAL A 163 0.15 11.96 23.14
CA VAL A 163 1.13 13.00 22.85
C VAL A 163 0.51 14.35 23.13
N GLU A 164 1.15 15.12 24.01
CA GLU A 164 0.74 16.47 24.35
C GLU A 164 1.72 17.47 23.75
N PHE A 165 1.18 18.41 23.00
CA PHE A 165 1.91 19.56 22.46
C PHE A 165 1.23 20.84 22.95
N SER A 166 2.02 21.85 23.30
CA SER A 166 1.51 23.10 23.88
C SER A 166 0.79 24.00 22.89
N SER A 167 1.18 23.97 21.61
CA SER A 167 0.69 24.90 20.57
C SER A 167 0.00 24.19 19.41
N ILE A 168 -0.37 22.92 19.59
CA ILE A 168 -0.93 22.09 18.53
C ILE A 168 -2.26 21.48 19.00
N GLU A 169 -3.29 21.61 18.17
CA GLU A 169 -4.55 20.90 18.33
C GLU A 169 -4.65 19.76 17.29
N ILE A 170 -4.83 18.54 17.77
CA ILE A 170 -4.95 17.34 16.94
C ILE A 170 -6.43 17.14 16.61
N THR A 171 -6.77 17.17 15.32
CA THR A 171 -8.14 16.90 14.88
C THR A 171 -8.49 15.41 15.04
N SER A 172 -9.79 15.11 15.10
CA SER A 172 -10.27 13.72 15.14
C SER A 172 -10.65 13.18 13.76
N ASP A 173 -10.34 13.92 12.68
CA ASP A 173 -10.62 13.49 11.32
C ASP A 173 -9.50 12.59 10.78
N VAL A 174 -9.71 11.29 10.88
CA VAL A 174 -8.77 10.27 10.42
C VAL A 174 -8.89 10.11 8.90
N GLN A 175 -7.82 10.48 8.20
CA GLN A 175 -7.77 10.33 6.76
C GLN A 175 -7.76 8.86 6.35
N THR A 176 -8.59 8.56 5.35
CA THR A 176 -8.58 7.26 4.68
C THR A 176 -8.24 7.44 3.21
N TYR A 177 -7.65 6.40 2.59
CA TYR A 177 -7.22 6.42 1.19
C TYR A 177 -8.11 5.51 0.33
N PRO A 178 -9.34 5.93 -0.03
CA PRO A 178 -10.31 5.09 -0.73
C PRO A 178 -9.91 4.74 -2.17
N VAL A 179 -8.91 5.41 -2.74
CA VAL A 179 -8.38 5.14 -4.08
C VAL A 179 -7.96 3.67 -4.24
N ILE A 180 -7.42 3.05 -3.18
CA ILE A 180 -7.04 1.63 -3.20
C ILE A 180 -8.26 0.73 -3.43
N VAL A 181 -9.40 1.06 -2.81
CA VAL A 181 -10.67 0.33 -3.01
C VAL A 181 -11.17 0.50 -4.44
N LEU A 182 -11.06 1.70 -5.01
CA LEU A 182 -11.46 1.93 -6.40
C LEU A 182 -10.64 1.08 -7.37
N VAL A 183 -9.32 1.00 -7.17
CA VAL A 183 -8.44 0.12 -7.97
C VAL A 183 -8.82 -1.36 -7.76
N ALA A 184 -9.10 -1.76 -6.52
CA ALA A 184 -9.51 -3.12 -6.21
C ALA A 184 -10.85 -3.50 -6.88
N LEU A 185 -11.82 -2.59 -6.89
CA LEU A 185 -13.11 -2.75 -7.56
C LEU A 185 -12.93 -2.84 -9.08
N PHE A 186 -12.08 -2.00 -9.66
CA PHE A 186 -11.80 -2.05 -11.09
C PHE A 186 -11.22 -3.41 -11.51
N ILE A 187 -10.21 -3.91 -10.79
CA ILE A 187 -9.61 -5.23 -11.05
C ILE A 187 -10.64 -6.35 -10.84
N TRP A 188 -11.50 -6.22 -9.84
CA TRP A 188 -12.57 -7.17 -9.57
C TRP A 188 -13.57 -7.25 -10.73
N VAL A 189 -14.07 -6.09 -11.20
CA VAL A 189 -14.97 -6.01 -12.34
C VAL A 189 -14.32 -6.61 -13.59
N LEU A 190 -13.05 -6.25 -13.86
CA LEU A 190 -12.31 -6.79 -14.99
C LEU A 190 -12.21 -8.33 -14.93
N SER A 191 -11.98 -8.88 -13.74
CA SER A 191 -11.94 -10.33 -13.54
C SER A 191 -13.30 -11.00 -13.86
N HIS A 192 -14.41 -10.36 -13.51
CA HIS A 192 -15.75 -10.87 -13.82
C HIS A 192 -16.06 -10.81 -15.32
N ILE A 193 -15.66 -9.73 -16.00
CA ILE A 193 -15.78 -9.60 -17.46
C ILE A 193 -15.01 -10.73 -18.15
N PHE A 194 -13.76 -10.97 -17.76
CA PHE A 194 -12.97 -12.05 -18.34
C PHE A 194 -13.53 -13.44 -18.06
N MET A 195 -14.11 -13.68 -16.87
CA MET A 195 -14.78 -14.95 -16.59
C MET A 195 -15.98 -15.16 -17.51
N LYS A 196 -16.84 -14.15 -17.68
CA LYS A 196 -17.97 -14.25 -18.60
C LYS A 196 -17.54 -14.44 -20.06
N GLY A 197 -16.45 -13.79 -20.48
CA GLY A 197 -15.85 -14.04 -21.80
C GLY A 197 -15.39 -15.51 -21.98
N CYS A 198 -14.82 -16.11 -20.93
CA CYS A 198 -14.41 -17.50 -20.94
C CYS A 198 -15.61 -18.47 -21.02
N GLU A 199 -16.67 -18.22 -20.24
CA GLU A 199 -17.90 -19.02 -20.26
C GLU A 199 -18.56 -19.01 -21.65
N LEU A 200 -18.68 -17.83 -22.28
CA LEU A 200 -19.25 -17.70 -23.62
C LEU A 200 -18.41 -18.43 -24.70
N GLN A 201 -17.08 -18.42 -24.55
CA GLN A 201 -16.21 -19.14 -25.45
C GLN A 201 -16.37 -20.66 -25.30
N GLU A 202 -16.51 -21.16 -24.06
CA GLU A 202 -16.80 -22.57 -23.79
C GLU A 202 -18.15 -22.98 -24.39
N GLU A 203 -19.23 -22.22 -24.13
CA GLU A 203 -20.56 -22.48 -24.69
C GLU A 203 -20.55 -22.55 -26.22
N THR A 204 -19.85 -21.61 -26.88
CA THR A 204 -19.72 -21.60 -28.35
C THR A 204 -19.01 -22.85 -28.86
N ASN A 205 -17.98 -23.32 -28.17
CA ASN A 205 -17.25 -24.53 -28.56
C ASN A 205 -18.08 -25.82 -28.39
N TYR A 206 -19.08 -25.84 -27.52
CA TYR A 206 -19.99 -26.98 -27.33
C TYR A 206 -21.21 -26.98 -28.24
N THR A 207 -21.44 -25.90 -29.00
CA THR A 207 -22.62 -25.75 -29.87
C THR A 207 -22.29 -26.02 -31.36
N ILE A 208 -21.08 -26.51 -31.66
CA ILE A 208 -20.62 -26.91 -33.01
C ILE A 208 -20.69 -28.44 -33.15
#